data_AF-A0A1Y3WIL1-F1
#
_entry.id   AF-A0A1Y3WIL1-F1
#
_cell.length_a   1.000
_cell.length_b   1.000
_cell.length_c   1.000
_cell.angle_alpha   90.00
_cell.angle_beta   90.00
_cell.angle_gamma   90.00
#
_symmetry.space_group_name_H-M   'P 1'
#
loop_
_entity.id
_entity.type
_entity.pdbx_description
1 polymer ?
#
loop_
_entity_poly.entity_id
_entity_poly.type
_entity_poly.pdbx_seq_one_letter_code
_entity_poly.pdbx_strand_id
1 'polypeptide(L)'
;MCFDLYTIDWTAIGSIVTFVAMLIAYRAIYVSDKQNKRNRQLQLLLMQREIEQKRLDELVENLMKMNDSMQPIVVADYSMKLIQGIFSEDDRHFIDQLAAQDRSDNNRLDIQLVKYDNNQSVKSVLMVLSQMRQKYGEWVRDISILNLYNTSRVIFPSELTNIISTMVKLSREIAPESEEDIQKILSMKTNDLDRAINLMNIFCHVISNYLIAKKNIFEKELCAFVQKEQKRIDNMAFHDSIN
;
A
#
# COMPACT_ATOMS: atom_id res chain seq x y z
N MET A 1 43.62 76.44 8.54
CA MET A 1 42.53 76.69 7.57
C MET A 1 41.29 76.00 8.10
N CYS A 2 40.32 76.79 8.55
CA CYS A 2 39.02 76.32 9.01
C CYS A 2 38.18 76.03 7.76
N PHE A 3 37.62 74.83 7.61
CA PHE A 3 36.66 74.55 6.55
C PHE A 3 35.36 75.31 6.87
N ASP A 4 35.15 76.42 6.17
CA ASP A 4 33.99 77.29 6.39
C ASP A 4 32.77 76.69 5.67
N LEU A 5 31.77 76.22 6.42
CA LEU A 5 30.55 75.61 5.90
C LEU A 5 29.65 76.59 5.12
N TYR A 6 29.98 77.88 5.08
CA TYR A 6 29.18 78.94 4.43
C TYR A 6 29.38 79.08 2.90
N THR A 7 30.25 78.27 2.29
CA THR A 7 30.55 78.34 0.84
C THR A 7 30.02 77.16 0.02
N ILE A 8 29.27 76.24 0.62
CA ILE A 8 28.65 75.15 -0.13
C ILE A 8 27.37 75.67 -0.80
N ASP A 9 27.39 75.76 -2.14
CA ASP A 9 26.22 76.13 -2.94
C ASP A 9 25.02 75.23 -2.60
N TRP A 10 23.82 75.80 -2.43
CA TRP A 10 22.60 75.06 -2.10
C TRP A 10 22.30 73.95 -3.13
N THR A 11 22.74 74.14 -4.37
CA THR A 11 22.69 73.13 -5.44
C THR A 11 23.59 71.92 -5.15
N ALA A 12 24.77 72.13 -4.57
CA ALA A 12 25.69 71.07 -4.18
C ALA A 12 25.14 70.26 -3.00
N ILE A 13 24.52 70.90 -2.00
CA ILE A 13 23.83 70.19 -0.90
C ILE A 13 22.67 69.35 -1.45
N GLY A 14 21.86 69.90 -2.36
CA GLY A 14 20.77 69.15 -3.01
C GLY A 14 21.25 67.92 -3.80
N SER A 15 22.41 68.01 -4.46
CA SER A 15 23.02 66.89 -5.18
C SER A 15 23.50 65.77 -4.24
N ILE A 16 24.09 66.12 -3.09
CA ILE A 16 24.52 65.17 -2.06
C ILE A 16 23.31 64.43 -1.47
N VAL A 17 22.23 65.15 -1.15
CA VAL A 17 20.99 64.55 -0.63
C VAL A 17 20.37 63.57 -1.64
N THR A 18 20.33 63.96 -2.92
CA THR A 18 19.81 63.11 -4.01
C THR A 18 20.64 61.83 -4.18
N PHE A 19 21.97 61.94 -4.12
CA PHE A 19 22.87 60.79 -4.21
C PHE A 19 22.70 59.82 -3.02
N VAL A 20 22.58 60.34 -1.79
CA VAL A 20 22.33 59.52 -0.60
C VAL A 20 20.96 58.84 -0.69
N ALA A 21 19.92 59.54 -1.14
CA ALA A 21 18.59 58.96 -1.36
C ALA A 21 18.61 57.85 -2.42
N MET A 22 19.37 58.01 -3.49
CA MET A 22 19.57 56.99 -4.53
C MET A 22 20.25 55.73 -3.97
N LEU A 23 21.26 55.87 -3.10
CA LEU A 23 21.92 54.73 -2.45
C LEU A 23 20.97 53.98 -1.50
N ILE A 24 20.13 54.69 -0.76
CA ILE A 24 19.11 54.10 0.13
C ILE A 24 18.07 53.34 -0.71
N ALA A 25 17.57 53.95 -1.79
CA ALA A 25 16.62 53.32 -2.70
C ALA A 25 17.21 52.05 -3.35
N TYR A 26 18.46 52.12 -3.82
CA TYR A 26 19.17 50.96 -4.38
C TYR A 26 19.29 49.82 -3.35
N ARG A 27 19.68 50.11 -2.10
CA ARG A 27 19.74 49.10 -1.04
C ARG A 27 18.36 48.51 -0.74
N ALA A 28 17.32 49.32 -0.70
CA ALA A 28 15.95 48.87 -0.47
C ALA A 28 15.47 47.92 -1.58
N ILE A 29 15.72 48.27 -2.86
CA ILE A 29 15.40 47.43 -4.02
C ILE A 29 16.18 46.11 -3.98
N TYR A 30 17.49 46.16 -3.69
CA TYR A 30 18.32 44.96 -3.60
C TYR A 30 17.85 44.00 -2.49
N VAL A 31 17.52 44.53 -1.30
CA VAL A 31 16.98 43.72 -0.20
C VAL A 31 15.61 43.14 -0.56
N SER A 32 14.75 43.93 -1.20
CA SER A 32 13.43 43.49 -1.66
C SER A 32 13.52 42.36 -2.68
N ASP A 33 14.38 42.47 -3.69
CA ASP A 33 14.57 41.43 -4.69
C ASP A 33 15.14 40.13 -4.08
N LYS A 34 16.09 40.26 -3.15
CA LYS A 34 16.62 39.12 -2.38
C LYS A 34 15.54 38.44 -1.54
N GLN A 35 14.65 39.21 -0.89
CA GLN A 35 13.51 38.67 -0.15
C GLN A 35 12.51 37.99 -1.08
N ASN A 36 12.19 38.59 -2.24
CA ASN A 36 11.27 38.03 -3.22
C ASN A 36 11.78 36.69 -3.77
N LYS A 37 13.08 36.58 -4.07
CA LYS A 37 13.70 35.33 -4.50
C LYS A 37 13.58 34.23 -3.43
N ARG A 38 13.85 34.56 -2.16
CA ARG A 38 13.70 33.63 -1.03
C ARG A 38 12.25 33.19 -0.84
N ASN A 39 11.29 34.12 -0.96
CA ASN A 39 9.87 33.81 -0.84
C ASN A 39 9.39 32.87 -1.95
N ARG A 40 9.84 33.08 -3.21
CA ARG A 40 9.54 32.16 -4.31
C ARG A 40 10.11 30.77 -4.09
N GLN A 41 11.35 30.68 -3.60
CA GLN A 41 11.97 29.39 -3.25
C GLN A 41 11.19 28.67 -2.15
N LEU A 42 10.80 29.39 -1.10
CA LEU A 42 9.98 28.83 -0.03
C LEU A 42 8.62 28.33 -0.55
N GLN A 43 7.95 29.09 -1.41
CA GLN A 43 6.68 28.67 -2.02
C GLN A 43 6.83 27.39 -2.84
N LEU A 44 7.91 27.25 -3.61
CA LEU A 44 8.20 26.02 -4.37
C LEU A 44 8.42 24.82 -3.44
N LEU A 45 9.19 24.99 -2.36
CA LEU A 45 9.42 23.94 -1.36
C LEU A 45 8.13 23.52 -0.65
N LEU A 46 7.28 24.49 -0.29
CA LEU A 46 5.97 24.22 0.32
C LEU A 46 5.05 23.45 -0.63
N MET A 47 4.97 23.87 -1.90
CA MET A 47 4.20 23.17 -2.92
C MET A 47 4.72 21.74 -3.15
N GLN A 48 6.04 21.57 -3.21
CA GLN A 48 6.65 20.24 -3.35
C GLN A 48 6.31 19.34 -2.15
N ARG A 49 6.38 19.88 -0.93
CA ARG A 49 6.00 19.16 0.29
C ARG A 49 4.53 18.73 0.25
N GLU A 50 3.62 19.61 -0.16
CA GLU A 50 2.19 19.32 -0.29
C GLU A 50 1.93 18.20 -1.33
N ILE A 51 2.61 18.26 -2.48
CA ILE A 51 2.52 17.22 -3.51
C ILE A 51 3.01 15.86 -2.97
N GLU A 52 4.13 15.83 -2.26
CA GLU A 52 4.70 14.60 -1.71
C GLU A 52 3.84 14.04 -0.56
N GLN A 53 3.26 14.90 0.28
CA GLN A 53 2.29 14.49 1.31
C GLN A 53 1.07 13.85 0.67
N LYS A 54 0.47 14.50 -0.33
CA LYS A 54 -0.69 13.96 -1.03
C LYS A 54 -0.40 12.62 -1.69
N ARG A 55 0.78 12.45 -2.28
CA ARG A 55 1.22 11.15 -2.85
C ARG A 55 1.34 10.06 -1.80
N LEU A 56 1.85 10.39 -0.61
CA LEU A 56 1.94 9.45 0.52
C LEU A 56 0.54 9.06 1.00
N ASP A 57 -0.34 10.04 1.21
CA ASP A 57 -1.71 9.81 1.69
C ASP A 57 -2.50 8.95 0.69
N GLU A 58 -2.45 9.27 -0.61
CA GLU A 58 -3.10 8.48 -1.66
C GLU A 58 -2.57 7.03 -1.72
N LEU A 59 -1.26 6.84 -1.55
CA LEU A 59 -0.66 5.50 -1.54
C LEU A 59 -1.13 4.72 -0.31
N VAL A 60 -1.06 5.29 0.88
CA VAL A 60 -1.50 4.66 2.12
C VAL A 60 -2.98 4.30 2.06
N GLU A 61 -3.82 5.22 1.58
CA GLU A 61 -5.26 4.98 1.41
C GLU A 61 -5.52 3.80 0.46
N ASN A 62 -4.81 3.74 -0.67
CA ASN A 62 -4.94 2.63 -1.62
C ASN A 62 -4.50 1.29 -1.00
N LEU A 63 -3.39 1.27 -0.26
CA LEU A 63 -2.91 0.07 0.43
C LEU A 63 -3.89 -0.40 1.49
N MET A 64 -4.44 0.53 2.28
CA MET A 64 -5.45 0.22 3.30
C MET A 64 -6.74 -0.31 2.68
N LYS A 65 -7.27 0.33 1.63
CA LYS A 65 -8.45 -0.17 0.90
C LYS A 65 -8.24 -1.60 0.40
N MET A 66 -7.06 -1.90 -0.15
CA MET A 66 -6.73 -3.24 -0.58
C MET A 66 -6.55 -4.20 0.60
N ASN A 67 -5.97 -3.79 1.71
CA ASN A 67 -5.88 -4.67 2.88
C ASN A 67 -7.28 -4.99 3.45
N ASP A 68 -8.13 -3.98 3.57
CA ASP A 68 -9.43 -4.09 4.24
C ASP A 68 -10.48 -4.82 3.38
N SER A 69 -10.30 -4.88 2.06
CA SER A 69 -11.19 -5.67 1.20
C SER A 69 -10.90 -7.19 1.28
N MET A 70 -9.76 -7.61 1.85
CA MET A 70 -9.59 -9.00 2.23
C MET A 70 -10.43 -9.29 3.48
N GLN A 71 -11.36 -10.21 3.35
CA GLN A 71 -12.26 -10.61 4.44
C GLN A 71 -12.07 -12.10 4.84
N PRO A 72 -10.94 -12.48 5.48
CA PRO A 72 -10.64 -13.88 5.80
C PRO A 72 -11.71 -14.57 6.65
N ILE A 73 -12.30 -13.85 7.61
CA ILE A 73 -13.34 -14.40 8.50
C ILE A 73 -14.57 -14.81 7.69
N VAL A 74 -14.99 -13.94 6.77
CA VAL A 74 -16.14 -14.20 5.89
C VAL A 74 -15.86 -15.45 5.04
N VAL A 75 -14.67 -15.51 4.42
CA VAL A 75 -14.26 -16.66 3.60
C VAL A 75 -14.16 -17.96 4.42
N ALA A 76 -13.74 -17.90 5.68
CA ALA A 76 -13.78 -19.04 6.60
C ALA A 76 -15.21 -19.51 6.87
N ASP A 77 -16.15 -18.60 7.13
CA ASP A 77 -17.56 -18.95 7.37
C ASP A 77 -18.17 -19.67 6.15
N TYR A 78 -17.90 -19.16 4.95
CA TYR A 78 -18.33 -19.80 3.70
C TYR A 78 -17.67 -21.15 3.46
N SER A 79 -16.39 -21.28 3.79
CA SER A 79 -15.70 -22.57 3.74
C SER A 79 -16.35 -23.57 4.71
N MET A 80 -16.73 -23.13 5.91
CA MET A 80 -17.39 -24.00 6.88
C MET A 80 -18.78 -24.42 6.40
N LYS A 81 -19.56 -23.50 5.81
CA LYS A 81 -20.84 -23.83 5.17
C LYS A 81 -20.67 -24.88 4.07
N LEU A 82 -19.61 -24.78 3.26
CA LEU A 82 -19.27 -25.75 2.23
C LEU A 82 -18.93 -27.11 2.84
N ILE A 83 -18.07 -27.15 3.86
CA ILE A 83 -17.67 -28.38 4.56
C ILE A 83 -18.87 -29.07 5.21
N GLN A 84 -19.82 -28.30 5.75
CA GLN A 84 -21.04 -28.82 6.37
C GLN A 84 -22.13 -29.22 5.37
N GLY A 85 -21.96 -28.92 4.08
CA GLY A 85 -22.96 -29.20 3.04
C GLY A 85 -24.20 -28.32 3.10
N ILE A 86 -24.13 -27.14 3.73
CA ILE A 86 -25.24 -26.17 3.86
C ILE A 86 -25.05 -24.93 2.97
N PHE A 87 -24.09 -24.96 2.05
CA PHE A 87 -23.77 -23.86 1.15
C PHE A 87 -24.89 -23.62 0.13
N SER A 88 -25.37 -22.39 0.03
CA SER A 88 -26.51 -22.00 -0.83
C SER A 88 -26.08 -21.32 -2.15
N GLU A 89 -27.03 -21.11 -3.05
CA GLU A 89 -26.77 -20.36 -4.30
C GLU A 89 -26.51 -18.86 -4.03
N ASP A 90 -27.14 -18.27 -3.01
CA ASP A 90 -26.83 -16.90 -2.58
C ASP A 90 -25.39 -16.80 -2.05
N ASP A 91 -24.96 -17.81 -1.30
CA ASP A 91 -23.59 -17.91 -0.81
C ASP A 91 -22.59 -18.01 -1.99
N ARG A 92 -22.97 -18.71 -3.07
CA ARG A 92 -22.17 -18.81 -4.29
C ARG A 92 -22.01 -17.45 -4.97
N HIS A 93 -23.12 -16.75 -5.20
CA HIS A 93 -23.09 -15.43 -5.82
C HIS A 93 -22.21 -14.45 -5.03
N PHE A 94 -22.24 -14.54 -3.70
CA PHE A 94 -21.39 -13.73 -2.85
C PHE A 94 -19.90 -14.08 -3.00
N ILE A 95 -19.52 -15.36 -2.98
CA ILE A 95 -18.13 -15.80 -3.19
C ILE A 95 -17.62 -15.40 -4.58
N ASP A 96 -18.45 -15.51 -5.62
CA ASP A 96 -18.08 -15.09 -6.97
C ASP A 96 -17.84 -13.58 -7.07
N GLN A 97 -18.64 -12.78 -6.35
CA GLN A 97 -18.41 -11.33 -6.22
C GLN A 97 -17.09 -11.03 -5.48
N LEU A 98 -16.79 -11.75 -4.39
CA LEU A 98 -15.51 -11.63 -3.69
C LEU A 98 -14.33 -11.98 -4.61
N ALA A 99 -14.44 -13.03 -5.40
CA ALA A 99 -13.41 -13.43 -6.35
C ALA A 99 -13.18 -12.36 -7.44
N ALA A 100 -14.25 -11.75 -7.96
CA ALA A 100 -14.16 -10.67 -8.92
C ALA A 100 -13.52 -9.40 -8.33
N GLN A 101 -13.90 -9.05 -7.09
CA GLN A 101 -13.33 -7.93 -6.36
C GLN A 101 -11.84 -8.15 -6.08
N ASP A 102 -11.45 -9.34 -5.63
CA ASP A 102 -10.05 -9.68 -5.38
C ASP A 102 -9.18 -9.58 -6.65
N ARG A 103 -9.69 -10.02 -7.81
CA ARG A 103 -9.00 -9.81 -9.09
C ARG A 103 -8.79 -8.32 -9.40
N SER A 104 -9.83 -7.50 -9.21
CA SER A 104 -9.72 -6.06 -9.43
C SER A 104 -8.68 -5.42 -8.51
N ASP A 105 -8.66 -5.80 -7.24
CA ASP A 105 -7.70 -5.25 -6.29
C ASP A 105 -6.27 -5.78 -6.50
N ASN A 106 -6.10 -7.03 -6.96
CA ASN A 106 -4.81 -7.54 -7.41
C ASN A 106 -4.26 -6.74 -8.60
N ASN A 107 -5.10 -6.42 -9.60
CA ASN A 107 -4.68 -5.55 -10.71
C ASN A 107 -4.25 -4.17 -10.22
N ARG A 108 -4.93 -3.60 -9.21
CA ARG A 108 -4.52 -2.34 -8.59
C ARG A 108 -3.18 -2.47 -7.89
N LEU A 109 -2.95 -3.56 -7.18
CA LEU A 109 -1.69 -3.84 -6.50
C LEU A 109 -0.53 -3.98 -7.49
N ASP A 110 -0.74 -4.69 -8.60
CA ASP A 110 0.26 -4.84 -9.66
C ASP A 110 0.66 -3.48 -10.25
N ILE A 111 -0.31 -2.59 -10.45
CA ILE A 111 -0.02 -1.20 -10.87
C ILE A 111 0.83 -0.48 -9.83
N GLN A 112 0.58 -0.65 -8.53
CA GLN A 112 1.41 -0.04 -7.49
C GLN A 112 2.83 -0.65 -7.47
N LEU A 113 2.96 -1.96 -7.61
CA LEU A 113 4.25 -2.65 -7.69
C LEU A 113 5.09 -2.11 -8.86
N VAL A 114 4.48 -1.93 -10.04
CA VAL A 114 5.17 -1.35 -11.20
C VAL A 114 5.51 0.12 -10.98
N LYS A 115 4.56 0.92 -10.47
CA LYS A 115 4.73 2.36 -10.23
C LYS A 115 5.87 2.64 -9.24
N TYR A 116 6.06 1.77 -8.27
CA TYR A 116 7.01 1.94 -7.17
C TYR A 116 8.16 0.93 -7.16
N ASP A 117 8.44 0.23 -8.26
CA ASP A 117 9.46 -0.84 -8.30
C ASP A 117 10.85 -0.38 -7.83
N ASN A 118 11.22 0.86 -8.18
CA ASN A 118 12.48 1.48 -7.79
C ASN A 118 12.47 2.09 -6.38
N ASN A 119 11.32 2.18 -5.71
CA ASN A 119 11.22 2.75 -4.37
C ASN A 119 11.40 1.66 -3.30
N GLN A 120 12.63 1.54 -2.81
CA GLN A 120 12.99 0.57 -1.77
C GLN A 120 12.21 0.77 -0.45
N SER A 121 11.72 1.99 -0.14
CA SER A 121 11.00 2.22 1.12
C SER A 121 9.60 1.60 1.14
N VAL A 122 8.90 1.56 0.01
CA VAL A 122 7.54 0.99 -0.09
C VAL A 122 7.53 -0.48 -0.50
N LYS A 123 8.64 -0.98 -1.07
CA LYS A 123 8.75 -2.34 -1.59
C LYS A 123 8.42 -3.42 -0.55
N SER A 124 8.86 -3.27 0.70
CA SER A 124 8.55 -4.24 1.75
C SER A 124 7.04 -4.36 2.00
N VAL A 125 6.36 -3.22 2.14
CA VAL A 125 4.90 -3.14 2.36
C VAL A 125 4.14 -3.78 1.22
N LEU A 126 4.48 -3.43 -0.03
CA LEU A 126 3.83 -3.96 -1.23
C LEU A 126 4.04 -5.47 -1.37
N MET A 127 5.24 -5.97 -1.06
CA MET A 127 5.53 -7.40 -1.12
C MET A 127 4.73 -8.19 -0.08
N VAL A 128 4.59 -7.68 1.15
CA VAL A 128 3.77 -8.35 2.17
C VAL A 128 2.30 -8.37 1.75
N LEU A 129 1.77 -7.24 1.26
CA LEU A 129 0.39 -7.15 0.78
C LEU A 129 0.13 -8.10 -0.40
N SER A 130 1.08 -8.19 -1.34
CA SER A 130 1.03 -9.11 -2.49
C SER A 130 1.00 -10.57 -2.05
N GLN A 131 1.87 -10.96 -1.12
CA GLN A 131 1.87 -12.30 -0.56
C GLN A 131 0.55 -12.65 0.15
N MET A 132 -0.04 -11.71 0.90
CA MET A 132 -1.33 -11.92 1.55
C MET A 132 -2.44 -12.13 0.51
N ARG A 133 -2.54 -11.21 -0.46
CA ARG A 133 -3.57 -11.28 -1.49
C ARG A 133 -3.48 -12.52 -2.35
N GLN A 134 -2.28 -12.94 -2.72
CA GLN A 134 -2.11 -14.16 -3.49
C GLN A 134 -2.73 -15.36 -2.76
N LYS A 135 -2.40 -15.55 -1.48
CA LYS A 135 -2.93 -16.67 -0.70
C LYS A 135 -4.44 -16.52 -0.47
N TYR A 136 -4.91 -15.31 -0.17
CA TYR A 136 -6.35 -15.03 -0.01
C TYR A 136 -7.15 -15.35 -1.28
N GLY A 137 -6.68 -14.89 -2.45
CA GLY A 137 -7.32 -15.13 -3.74
C GLY A 137 -7.38 -16.61 -4.11
N GLU A 138 -6.32 -17.39 -3.81
CA GLU A 138 -6.33 -18.85 -3.99
C GLU A 138 -7.41 -19.51 -3.14
N TRP A 139 -7.59 -19.08 -1.89
CA TRP A 139 -8.62 -19.63 -1.02
C TRP A 139 -10.04 -19.33 -1.50
N VAL A 140 -10.30 -18.08 -1.89
CA VAL A 140 -11.60 -17.69 -2.47
C VAL A 140 -11.89 -18.49 -3.75
N ARG A 141 -10.87 -18.69 -4.59
CA ARG A 141 -10.97 -19.47 -5.83
C ARG A 141 -11.27 -20.95 -5.54
N ASP A 142 -10.56 -21.56 -4.60
CA ASP A 142 -10.75 -22.97 -4.26
C ASP A 142 -12.16 -23.24 -3.73
N ILE A 143 -12.72 -22.34 -2.91
CA ILE A 143 -14.11 -22.45 -2.43
C ILE A 143 -15.11 -22.35 -3.59
N SER A 144 -14.95 -21.35 -4.46
CA SER A 144 -15.84 -21.14 -5.61
C SER A 144 -15.89 -22.41 -6.48
N ILE A 145 -14.73 -23.00 -6.79
CA ILE A 145 -14.66 -24.20 -7.63
C ILE A 145 -15.18 -25.45 -6.90
N LEU A 146 -14.85 -25.66 -5.62
CA LEU A 146 -15.37 -26.82 -4.87
C LEU A 146 -16.89 -26.77 -4.72
N ASN A 147 -17.48 -25.58 -4.57
CA ASN A 147 -18.93 -25.43 -4.53
C ASN A 147 -19.61 -25.84 -5.84
N LEU A 148 -19.06 -25.40 -6.99
CA LEU A 148 -19.55 -25.81 -8.31
C LEU A 148 -19.57 -27.33 -8.47
N TYR A 149 -18.58 -28.01 -7.88
CA TYR A 149 -18.46 -29.46 -7.91
C TYR A 149 -19.59 -30.14 -7.14
N ASN A 150 -19.92 -29.60 -5.96
CA ASN A 150 -20.94 -30.13 -5.06
C ASN A 150 -22.37 -29.92 -5.62
N THR A 151 -22.62 -28.78 -6.26
CA THR A 151 -23.96 -28.38 -6.71
C THR A 151 -24.32 -28.85 -8.12
N SER A 152 -23.35 -28.89 -9.05
CA SER A 152 -23.65 -29.08 -10.47
C SER A 152 -22.99 -30.32 -11.09
N ARG A 153 -21.98 -30.92 -10.44
CA ARG A 153 -21.13 -32.01 -10.99
C ARG A 153 -20.52 -31.72 -12.37
N VAL A 154 -20.49 -30.46 -12.81
CA VAL A 154 -20.08 -30.07 -14.17
C VAL A 154 -18.55 -30.00 -14.35
N ILE A 155 -17.78 -30.08 -13.27
CA ILE A 155 -16.34 -29.83 -13.34
C ILE A 155 -15.53 -31.07 -13.79
N PHE A 156 -14.48 -30.82 -14.58
CA PHE A 156 -13.50 -31.81 -15.01
C PHE A 156 -12.65 -32.31 -13.82
N PRO A 157 -12.47 -33.64 -13.65
CA PRO A 157 -11.65 -34.24 -12.58
C PRO A 157 -10.22 -33.64 -12.43
N SER A 158 -9.68 -33.08 -13.50
CA SER A 158 -8.41 -32.36 -13.49
C SER A 158 -8.42 -31.11 -12.60
N GLU A 159 -9.52 -30.36 -12.55
CA GLU A 159 -9.62 -29.17 -11.70
C GLU A 159 -9.64 -29.54 -10.21
N LEU A 160 -10.34 -30.61 -9.84
CA LEU A 160 -10.36 -31.11 -8.47
C LEU A 160 -8.96 -31.55 -8.02
N THR A 161 -8.23 -32.22 -8.91
CA THR A 161 -6.84 -32.61 -8.68
C THR A 161 -5.94 -31.38 -8.49
N ASN A 162 -6.16 -30.33 -9.29
CA ASN A 162 -5.42 -29.07 -9.16
C ASN A 162 -5.69 -28.35 -7.83
N ILE A 163 -6.95 -28.34 -7.38
CA ILE A 163 -7.34 -27.74 -6.09
C ILE A 163 -6.69 -28.49 -4.93
N ILE A 164 -6.79 -29.83 -4.93
CA ILE A 164 -6.12 -30.68 -3.93
C ILE A 164 -4.61 -30.39 -3.91
N SER A 165 -3.97 -30.38 -5.08
CA SER A 165 -2.54 -30.08 -5.18
C SER A 165 -2.19 -28.67 -4.69
N THR A 166 -3.06 -27.68 -4.93
CA THR A 166 -2.85 -26.29 -4.51
C THR A 166 -2.97 -26.18 -2.99
N MET A 167 -4.05 -26.69 -2.40
CA MET A 167 -4.24 -26.70 -0.95
C MET A 167 -3.09 -27.42 -0.22
N VAL A 168 -2.64 -28.58 -0.73
CA VAL A 168 -1.51 -29.32 -0.16
C VAL A 168 -0.21 -28.51 -0.23
N LYS A 169 0.11 -27.97 -1.41
CA LYS A 169 1.33 -27.18 -1.61
C LYS A 169 1.36 -25.96 -0.69
N LEU A 170 0.26 -25.21 -0.65
CA LEU A 170 0.15 -24.00 0.17
C LEU A 170 0.18 -24.33 1.66
N SER A 171 -0.52 -25.37 2.09
CA SER A 171 -0.52 -25.78 3.50
C SER A 171 0.88 -26.19 3.94
N ARG A 172 1.62 -26.93 3.12
CA ARG A 172 3.02 -27.32 3.40
C ARG A 172 3.97 -26.12 3.44
N GLU A 173 3.77 -25.13 2.56
CA GLU A 173 4.58 -23.91 2.54
C GLU A 173 4.35 -23.05 3.79
N ILE A 174 3.12 -23.00 4.28
CA ILE A 174 2.68 -22.10 5.36
C ILE A 174 2.85 -22.74 6.73
N ALA A 175 2.41 -23.98 6.88
CA ALA A 175 2.35 -24.74 8.14
C ALA A 175 2.84 -26.17 7.90
N PRO A 176 4.17 -26.39 7.80
CA PRO A 176 4.76 -27.71 7.57
C PRO A 176 4.32 -28.77 8.59
N GLU A 177 3.96 -28.35 9.80
CA GLU A 177 3.42 -29.20 10.87
C GLU A 177 2.10 -29.89 10.50
N SER A 178 1.34 -29.35 9.54
CA SER A 178 0.09 -29.96 9.05
C SER A 178 0.30 -31.15 8.11
N GLU A 179 1.56 -31.44 7.72
CA GLU A 179 1.88 -32.46 6.72
C GLU A 179 1.38 -33.86 7.12
N GLU A 180 1.50 -34.25 8.38
CA GLU A 180 1.06 -35.57 8.82
C GLU A 180 -0.45 -35.76 8.64
N ASP A 181 -1.24 -34.74 8.98
CA ASP A 181 -2.69 -34.77 8.86
C ASP A 181 -3.14 -34.68 7.41
N ILE A 182 -2.43 -33.92 6.58
CA ILE A 182 -2.62 -33.89 5.13
C ILE A 182 -2.39 -35.28 4.52
N GLN A 183 -1.29 -35.96 4.88
CA GLN A 183 -0.99 -37.29 4.37
C GLN A 183 -2.03 -38.33 4.81
N LYS A 184 -2.54 -38.23 6.05
CA LYS A 184 -3.66 -39.05 6.51
C LYS A 184 -4.87 -38.88 5.59
N ILE A 185 -5.29 -37.64 5.30
CA ILE A 185 -6.43 -37.38 4.41
C ILE A 185 -6.19 -37.90 2.99
N LEU A 186 -5.00 -37.66 2.43
CA LEU A 186 -4.66 -38.12 1.08
C LEU A 186 -4.66 -39.66 0.95
N SER A 187 -4.34 -40.37 2.04
CA SER A 187 -4.34 -41.84 2.08
C SER A 187 -5.72 -42.47 2.30
N MET A 188 -6.75 -41.67 2.62
CA MET A 188 -8.11 -42.19 2.83
C MET A 188 -8.70 -42.77 1.55
N LYS A 189 -9.37 -43.93 1.67
CA LYS A 189 -10.16 -44.53 0.58
C LYS A 189 -11.51 -43.82 0.40
N THR A 190 -11.47 -42.55 0.03
CA THR A 190 -12.65 -41.73 -0.29
C THR A 190 -12.56 -41.23 -1.73
N ASN A 191 -13.68 -40.74 -2.27
CA ASN A 191 -13.65 -40.07 -3.57
C ASN A 191 -12.85 -38.75 -3.47
N ASP A 192 -12.43 -38.19 -4.61
CA ASP A 192 -11.58 -37.00 -4.62
C ASP A 192 -12.29 -35.76 -4.06
N LEU A 193 -13.62 -35.69 -4.14
CA LEU A 193 -14.40 -34.56 -3.61
C LEU A 193 -14.40 -34.57 -2.08
N ASP A 194 -14.64 -35.72 -1.46
CA ASP A 194 -14.56 -35.90 -0.01
C ASP A 194 -13.13 -35.60 0.48
N ARG A 195 -12.11 -36.02 -0.28
CA ARG A 195 -10.71 -35.68 0.00
C ARG A 195 -10.48 -34.17 -0.03
N ALA A 196 -10.99 -33.48 -1.04
CA ALA A 196 -10.87 -32.02 -1.16
C ALA A 196 -11.62 -31.28 -0.02
N ILE A 197 -12.82 -31.72 0.34
CA ILE A 197 -13.60 -31.14 1.45
C ILE A 197 -12.87 -31.32 2.80
N ASN A 198 -12.33 -32.52 3.05
CA ASN A 198 -11.56 -32.78 4.27
C ASN A 198 -10.27 -31.94 4.31
N LEU A 199 -9.58 -31.78 3.18
CA LEU A 199 -8.42 -30.90 3.07
C LEU A 199 -8.79 -29.43 3.28
N MET A 200 -9.94 -28.97 2.77
CA MET A 200 -10.41 -27.60 2.95
C MET A 200 -10.51 -27.23 4.44
N ASN A 201 -10.87 -28.17 5.32
CA ASN A 201 -10.93 -27.93 6.76
C ASN A 201 -9.53 -27.58 7.35
N ILE A 202 -8.49 -28.34 7.00
CA ILE A 202 -7.11 -28.04 7.40
C ILE A 202 -6.65 -26.72 6.76
N PHE A 203 -6.88 -26.59 5.45
CA PHE A 203 -6.43 -25.45 4.66
C PHE A 203 -7.01 -24.13 5.18
N CYS A 204 -8.30 -24.10 5.54
CA CYS A 204 -8.95 -22.93 6.13
C CYS A 204 -8.26 -22.47 7.41
N HIS A 205 -7.91 -23.41 8.30
CA HIS A 205 -7.21 -23.08 9.53
C HIS A 205 -5.81 -22.52 9.24
N VAL A 206 -5.05 -23.22 8.40
CA VAL A 206 -3.68 -22.84 8.02
C VAL A 206 -3.64 -21.46 7.37
N ILE A 207 -4.50 -21.21 6.39
CA ILE A 207 -4.48 -19.95 5.65
C ILE A 207 -5.01 -18.79 6.48
N SER A 208 -6.01 -19.01 7.33
CA SER A 208 -6.51 -17.98 8.26
C SER A 208 -5.42 -17.51 9.21
N ASN A 209 -4.70 -18.45 9.82
CA ASN A 209 -3.59 -18.13 10.72
C ASN A 209 -2.47 -17.36 9.99
N TYR A 210 -2.14 -17.78 8.77
CA TYR A 210 -1.18 -17.09 7.93
C TYR A 210 -1.58 -15.64 7.63
N LEU A 211 -2.82 -15.42 7.20
CA LEU A 211 -3.33 -14.09 6.87
C LEU A 211 -3.35 -13.17 8.09
N ILE A 212 -3.74 -13.69 9.27
CA ILE A 212 -3.68 -12.94 10.53
C ILE A 212 -2.24 -12.56 10.88
N ALA A 213 -1.31 -13.53 10.83
CA ALA A 213 0.09 -13.27 11.13
C ALA A 213 0.72 -12.25 10.16
N LYS A 214 0.43 -12.38 8.87
CA LYS A 214 0.93 -11.47 7.83
C LYS A 214 0.28 -10.10 7.90
N LYS A 215 -0.99 -9.98 8.29
CA LYS A 215 -1.64 -8.68 8.54
C LYS A 215 -0.89 -7.88 9.60
N ASN A 216 -0.50 -8.52 10.70
CA ASN A 216 0.31 -7.86 11.73
C ASN A 216 1.68 -7.39 11.21
N ILE A 217 2.28 -8.14 10.28
CA ILE A 217 3.55 -7.74 9.63
C ILE A 217 3.30 -6.57 8.69
N PHE A 218 2.24 -6.62 7.87
CA PHE A 218 1.84 -5.55 6.96
C PHE A 218 1.61 -4.23 7.70
N GLU A 219 0.86 -4.24 8.79
CA GLU A 219 0.57 -3.04 9.58
C GLU A 219 1.84 -2.42 10.17
N LYS A 220 2.78 -3.25 10.63
CA LYS A 220 4.09 -2.80 11.13
C LYS A 220 4.93 -2.17 10.02
N GLU A 221 5.05 -2.84 8.88
CA GLU A 221 5.78 -2.35 7.71
C GLU A 221 5.18 -1.05 7.18
N LEU A 222 3.85 -0.97 7.08
CA LEU A 222 3.14 0.23 6.64
C LEU A 222 3.39 1.40 7.58
N CYS A 223 3.32 1.18 8.90
CA CYS A 223 3.61 2.20 9.88
C CYS A 223 5.07 2.69 9.79
N ALA A 224 6.04 1.77 9.68
CA ALA A 224 7.45 2.11 9.52
C ALA A 224 7.71 2.91 8.22
N PHE A 225 7.07 2.50 7.12
CA PHE A 225 7.11 3.21 5.84
C PHE A 225 6.57 4.63 5.97
N VAL A 226 5.36 4.80 6.53
CA VAL A 226 4.72 6.12 6.71
C VAL A 226 5.59 7.03 7.57
N GLN A 227 6.12 6.54 8.69
CA GLN A 227 7.00 7.33 9.56
C GLN A 227 8.28 7.78 8.83
N LYS A 228 8.88 6.90 8.03
CA LYS A 228 10.10 7.21 7.26
C LYS A 228 9.82 8.24 6.18
N GLU A 229 8.75 8.08 5.42
CA GLU A 229 8.38 9.03 4.37
C GLU A 229 7.92 10.37 4.94
N GLN A 230 7.15 10.37 6.04
CA GLN A 230 6.75 11.60 6.71
C GLN A 230 7.98 12.41 7.17
N LYS A 231 8.96 11.74 7.79
CA LYS A 231 10.23 12.39 8.17
C LYS A 231 10.98 12.95 6.97
N ARG A 232 11.00 12.25 5.83
CA ARG A 232 11.61 12.74 4.58
C ARG A 232 10.90 14.01 4.09
N ILE A 233 9.58 14.00 4.07
CA ILE A 233 8.73 15.11 3.62
C ILE A 233 8.89 16.32 4.54
N ASP A 234 8.88 16.12 5.86
CA ASP A 234 9.07 17.19 6.84
C ASP A 234 10.43 17.87 6.70
N ASN A 235 11.48 17.10 6.40
CA ASN A 235 12.84 17.63 6.20
C ASN A 235 13.01 18.47 4.93
N MET A 236 12.10 18.38 3.94
CA MET A 236 12.19 19.19 2.70
C MET A 236 12.12 20.70 2.98
N ALA A 237 11.43 21.11 4.04
CA ALA A 237 11.30 22.52 4.42
C ALA A 237 12.56 23.09 5.12
N PHE A 238 13.46 22.23 5.60
CA PHE A 238 14.57 22.62 6.47
C PHE A 238 15.95 22.53 5.81
N HIS A 239 16.07 21.98 4.59
CA HIS A 239 17.38 21.77 3.97
C HIS A 239 18.04 23.02 3.37
N ASP A 240 17.29 24.10 3.13
CA ASP A 240 17.86 25.35 2.59
C ASP A 240 17.74 26.56 3.53
N SER A 241 17.29 26.39 4.78
CA SER A 241 17.24 27.50 5.75
C SER A 241 18.59 27.79 6.42
N ILE A 242 19.65 27.04 6.11
CA ILE A 242 20.96 27.11 6.79
C ILE A 242 22.14 27.53 5.86
N ASN A 243 21.93 27.76 4.57
CA ASN A 243 22.99 28.29 3.68
C ASN A 243 22.70 29.69 3.12
#